data_AF-A0A6A5AQG5-F1
#
_entry.id   AF-A0A6A5AQG5-F1
#
_cell.length_a   1.000
_cell.length_b   1.000
_cell.length_c   1.000
_cell.angle_alpha   90.00
_cell.angle_beta   90.00
_cell.angle_gamma   90.00
#
_symmetry.space_group_name_H-M   'P 1'
#
loop_
_entity.id
_entity.type
_entity.pdbx_description
1 polymer ?
#
loop_
_entity_poly.entity_id
_entity_poly.type
_entity_poly.pdbx_seq_one_letter_code
_entity_poly.pdbx_strand_id
1 'polypeptide(L)'
;KVSGVALDMKPSSHPLYAHAKVSTTPHIGANTTEAQERISTKLASQLHHALTRSKFDNVLNAPNLDLLSQSARPPYYVLAEKLGSLHAQLLGPQQRIVKITIVAQGKDDKRQLLQAACRGLLRHLVESEVICDDVVSVLHARGINLVEHTQEDVDSSSSYSNLVQVTCHLDDGTSRALTGTVLMKSQLRLVQYDALRLDALLSGCMVFFSNDDRPG
;
A
#
# COMPACT_ATOMS: atom_id res chain seq x y z
N LYS A 1 23.13 -37.66 0.16
CA LYS A 1 24.04 -37.42 1.32
C LYS A 1 24.69 -36.06 1.15
N VAL A 2 24.78 -35.25 2.21
CA VAL A 2 25.48 -33.95 2.17
C VAL A 2 26.97 -34.20 2.38
N SER A 3 27.80 -33.62 1.51
CA SER A 3 29.25 -33.83 1.49
C SER A 3 30.03 -32.88 2.42
N GLY A 4 29.43 -31.74 2.80
CA GLY A 4 29.98 -30.74 3.72
C GLY A 4 29.06 -29.52 3.86
N VAL A 5 29.33 -28.65 4.83
CA VAL A 5 28.55 -27.44 5.13
C VAL A 5 29.50 -26.28 5.51
N ALA A 6 29.18 -25.06 5.06
CA ALA A 6 29.85 -23.83 5.47
C ALA A 6 28.85 -22.86 6.13
N LEU A 7 29.18 -22.30 7.29
CA LEU A 7 28.29 -21.44 8.08
C LEU A 7 28.98 -20.13 8.48
N ASP A 8 28.36 -18.99 8.18
CA ASP A 8 28.87 -17.66 8.57
C ASP A 8 28.12 -17.11 9.79
N MET A 9 28.36 -17.72 10.94
CA MET A 9 27.71 -17.40 12.21
C MET A 9 28.65 -17.68 13.38
N LYS A 10 28.58 -16.86 14.43
CA LYS A 10 29.33 -17.10 15.66
C LYS A 10 28.81 -18.38 16.33
N PRO A 11 29.66 -19.38 16.60
CA PRO A 11 29.17 -20.64 17.16
C PRO A 11 28.67 -20.43 18.58
N SER A 12 27.41 -20.76 18.83
CA SER A 12 26.96 -21.24 20.13
C SER A 12 27.54 -22.64 20.36
N SER A 13 27.53 -23.16 21.59
CA SER A 13 28.03 -24.51 21.92
C SER A 13 27.16 -25.60 21.27
N HIS A 14 27.28 -25.81 19.96
CA HIS A 14 26.51 -26.79 19.20
C HIS A 14 27.44 -27.87 18.63
N PRO A 15 27.12 -29.17 18.80
CA PRO A 15 27.98 -30.28 18.35
C PRO A 15 28.34 -30.27 16.85
N LEU A 16 27.49 -29.65 16.03
CA LEU A 16 27.72 -29.50 14.59
C LEU A 16 29.03 -28.79 14.27
N TYR A 17 29.46 -27.84 15.11
CA TYR A 17 30.69 -27.08 14.90
C TYR A 17 31.97 -27.89 15.15
N ALA A 18 31.87 -29.04 15.81
CA ALA A 18 32.99 -29.96 16.02
C ALA A 18 33.16 -30.98 14.86
N HIS A 19 32.24 -31.01 13.90
CA HIS A 19 32.26 -32.00 12.83
C HIS A 19 33.26 -31.63 11.73
N ALA A 20 34.14 -32.56 11.34
CA ALA A 20 35.25 -32.32 10.39
C ALA A 20 34.85 -31.84 8.98
N LYS A 21 33.58 -32.02 8.60
CA LYS A 21 33.01 -31.55 7.32
C LYS A 21 32.25 -30.22 7.42
N VAL A 22 32.39 -29.52 8.54
CA VAL A 22 31.75 -28.23 8.80
C VAL A 22 32.82 -27.15 8.89
N SER A 23 32.71 -26.12 8.06
CA SER A 23 33.55 -24.93 8.09
C SER A 23 32.74 -23.74 8.63
N THR A 24 33.33 -22.93 9.50
CA THR A 24 32.65 -21.78 10.08
C THR A 24 33.46 -20.50 10.02
N THR A 25 32.78 -19.39 9.81
CA THR A 25 33.34 -18.04 9.93
C THR A 25 32.54 -17.21 10.92
N PRO A 26 33.17 -16.28 11.68
CA PRO A 26 32.50 -15.54 12.75
C PRO A 26 31.68 -14.35 12.20
N HIS A 27 30.64 -14.63 11.41
CA HIS A 27 29.74 -13.64 10.81
C HIS A 27 30.47 -12.50 10.08
N ILE A 28 31.36 -12.87 9.17
CA ILE A 28 32.24 -11.95 8.44
C ILE A 28 31.65 -11.46 7.12
N GLY A 29 30.50 -11.98 6.69
CA GLY A 29 29.91 -11.67 5.37
C GLY A 29 29.61 -10.19 5.15
N ALA A 30 29.34 -9.44 6.23
CA ALA A 30 29.14 -7.99 6.18
C ALA A 30 30.36 -7.19 6.68
N ASN A 31 31.46 -7.86 7.04
CA ASN A 31 32.64 -7.25 7.64
C ASN A 31 33.71 -6.92 6.58
N THR A 32 33.29 -6.32 5.47
CA THR A 32 34.20 -5.78 4.44
C THR A 32 34.15 -4.26 4.44
N THR A 33 35.24 -3.63 3.98
CA THR A 33 35.34 -2.17 3.88
C THR A 33 34.23 -1.58 3.02
N GLU A 34 33.90 -2.22 1.89
CA GLU A 34 32.87 -1.77 0.95
C GLU A 34 31.47 -1.89 1.56
N ALA A 35 31.20 -2.95 2.32
CA ALA A 35 29.92 -3.14 3.00
C ALA A 35 29.73 -2.09 4.09
N GLN A 36 30.76 -1.83 4.89
CA GLN A 36 30.74 -0.81 5.94
C GLN A 36 30.61 0.61 5.37
N GLU A 37 31.27 0.91 4.25
CA GLU A 37 31.14 2.20 3.57
C GLU A 37 29.71 2.43 3.07
N ARG A 38 29.12 1.45 2.37
CA ARG A 38 27.71 1.52 1.91
C ARG A 38 26.74 1.71 3.06
N ILE A 39 26.92 0.98 4.16
CA ILE A 39 26.09 1.11 5.36
C ILE A 39 26.27 2.50 5.97
N SER A 40 27.50 3.02 6.03
CA SER A 40 27.80 4.35 6.58
C SER A 40 27.15 5.46 5.77
N THR A 41 27.25 5.44 4.44
CA THR A 41 26.58 6.43 3.57
C THR A 41 25.07 6.37 3.75
N LYS A 42 24.49 5.15 3.80
CA LYS A 42 23.05 4.97 4.03
C LYS A 42 22.62 5.55 5.37
N LEU A 43 23.34 5.26 6.45
CA LEU A 43 23.05 5.81 7.79
C LEU A 43 23.18 7.34 7.83
N ALA A 44 24.21 7.90 7.18
CA ALA A 44 24.39 9.35 7.11
C ALA A 44 23.20 10.04 6.41
N SER A 45 22.74 9.49 5.28
CA SER A 45 21.54 10.00 4.59
C SER A 45 20.28 9.85 5.45
N GLN A 46 20.10 8.70 6.12
CA GLN A 46 18.97 8.47 7.02
C GLN A 46 18.95 9.45 8.20
N LEU A 47 20.10 9.72 8.80
CA LEU A 47 20.26 10.72 9.86
C LEU A 47 19.95 12.12 9.34
N HIS A 48 20.45 12.50 8.17
CA HIS A 48 20.15 13.79 7.56
C HIS A 48 18.64 13.96 7.34
N HIS A 49 17.97 12.94 6.79
CA HIS A 49 16.52 12.98 6.57
C HIS A 49 15.73 13.08 7.88
N ALA A 50 16.14 12.32 8.91
CA ALA A 50 15.50 12.34 10.21
C ALA A 50 15.66 13.71 10.91
N LEU A 51 16.87 14.29 10.89
CA LEU A 51 17.18 15.58 11.51
C LEU A 51 16.48 16.74 10.80
N THR A 52 16.36 16.67 9.48
CA THR A 52 15.61 17.65 8.66
C THR A 52 14.11 17.42 8.65
N ARG A 53 13.62 16.35 9.30
CA ARG A 53 12.21 15.94 9.31
C ARG A 53 11.61 15.78 7.90
N SER A 54 12.44 15.38 6.93
CA SER A 54 12.02 15.22 5.54
C SER A 54 11.52 13.81 5.24
N LYS A 55 12.17 12.79 5.84
CA LYS A 55 11.82 11.37 5.66
C LYS A 55 12.32 10.54 6.84
N PHE A 56 11.60 9.47 7.17
CA PHE A 56 12.00 8.50 8.19
C PHE A 56 12.03 7.09 7.58
N ASP A 57 13.23 6.59 7.28
CA ASP A 57 13.44 5.25 6.69
C ASP A 57 13.77 4.21 7.77
N ASN A 58 13.35 2.95 7.58
CA ASN A 58 13.72 1.80 8.43
C ASN A 58 13.47 2.00 9.94
N VAL A 59 12.37 2.65 10.29
CA VAL A 59 11.98 2.85 11.69
C VAL A 59 11.59 1.51 12.32
N LEU A 60 12.36 1.06 13.31
CA LEU A 60 12.07 -0.19 14.04
C LEU A 60 11.14 0.04 15.23
N ASN A 61 11.34 1.14 15.95
CA ASN A 61 10.56 1.51 17.13
C ASN A 61 10.31 3.02 17.11
N ALA A 62 9.08 3.43 16.82
CA ALA A 62 8.67 4.80 17.01
C ALA A 62 7.24 4.87 17.54
N PRO A 63 7.05 5.20 18.83
CA PRO A 63 5.75 5.65 19.28
C PRO A 63 5.46 6.98 18.58
N ASN A 64 4.39 7.03 17.79
CA ASN A 64 3.85 8.25 17.18
C ASN A 64 4.62 8.83 15.97
N LEU A 65 5.22 8.01 15.11
CA LEU A 65 5.82 8.50 13.86
C LEU A 65 4.77 9.15 12.92
N ASP A 66 3.51 8.73 13.02
CA ASP A 66 2.35 9.34 12.36
C ASP A 66 2.21 10.84 12.65
N LEU A 67 2.74 11.36 13.76
CA LEU A 67 2.63 12.78 14.13
C LEU A 67 3.76 13.65 13.55
N LEU A 68 4.88 13.05 13.14
CA LEU A 68 6.08 13.79 12.71
C LEU A 68 6.21 13.92 11.19
N SER A 69 5.51 13.08 10.41
CA SER A 69 5.59 13.02 8.94
C SER A 69 4.40 13.65 8.21
N GLN A 70 3.38 14.13 8.93
CA GLN A 70 2.20 14.71 8.30
C GLN A 70 2.47 16.15 7.82
N SER A 71 3.17 16.28 6.69
CA SER A 71 2.64 17.21 5.70
C SER A 71 1.18 16.80 5.48
N ALA A 72 0.24 17.73 5.63
CA ALA A 72 -1.18 17.41 5.53
C ALA A 72 -1.42 16.73 4.18
N ARG A 73 -1.70 15.43 4.17
CA ARG A 73 -1.98 14.68 2.94
C ARG A 73 -3.12 15.39 2.21
N PRO A 74 -2.98 15.67 0.90
CA PRO A 74 -4.05 16.30 0.14
C PRO A 74 -5.35 15.49 0.28
N PRO A 75 -6.52 16.13 0.37
CA PRO A 75 -7.79 15.43 0.59
C PRO A 75 -8.07 14.33 -0.43
N TYR A 76 -7.68 14.53 -1.70
CA TYR A 76 -7.83 13.54 -2.76
C TYR A 76 -6.89 12.33 -2.60
N TYR A 77 -5.70 12.54 -2.03
CA TYR A 77 -4.82 11.43 -1.65
C TYR A 77 -5.52 10.57 -0.60
N VAL A 78 -6.06 11.19 0.45
CA VAL A 78 -6.78 10.47 1.52
C VAL A 78 -8.03 9.79 0.96
N LEU A 79 -8.73 10.41 0.01
CA LEU A 79 -9.87 9.82 -0.67
C LEU A 79 -9.47 8.53 -1.41
N ALA A 80 -8.47 8.60 -2.28
CA ALA A 80 -8.00 7.46 -3.06
C ALA A 80 -7.53 6.31 -2.17
N GLU A 81 -6.79 6.61 -1.10
CA GLU A 81 -6.36 5.63 -0.10
C GLU A 81 -7.55 4.97 0.62
N LYS A 82 -8.57 5.74 0.99
CA LYS A 82 -9.79 5.16 1.59
C LYS A 82 -10.58 4.31 0.61
N LEU A 83 -10.67 4.70 -0.67
CA LEU A 83 -11.33 3.89 -1.70
C LEU A 83 -10.60 2.57 -1.92
N GLY A 84 -9.26 2.58 -1.96
CA GLY A 84 -8.46 1.37 -2.02
C GLY A 84 -8.64 0.47 -0.79
N SER A 85 -8.60 1.07 0.42
CA SER A 85 -8.84 0.36 1.67
C SER A 85 -10.24 -0.27 1.73
N LEU A 86 -11.25 0.43 1.22
CA LEU A 86 -12.62 -0.07 1.16
C LEU A 86 -12.75 -1.24 0.18
N HIS A 87 -12.10 -1.18 -0.99
CA HIS A 87 -12.07 -2.29 -1.93
C HIS A 87 -11.53 -3.58 -1.30
N ALA A 88 -10.41 -3.49 -0.59
CA ALA A 88 -9.81 -4.67 0.03
C ALA A 88 -10.72 -5.28 1.12
N GLN A 89 -11.43 -4.45 1.88
CA GLN A 89 -12.38 -4.92 2.91
C GLN A 89 -13.65 -5.56 2.32
N LEU A 90 -14.04 -5.14 1.10
CA LEU A 90 -15.19 -5.70 0.40
C LEU A 90 -14.85 -6.99 -0.38
N LEU A 91 -13.59 -7.42 -0.40
CA LEU A 91 -13.22 -8.69 -1.04
C LEU A 91 -13.83 -9.86 -0.28
N GLY A 92 -14.50 -10.74 -1.01
CA GLY A 92 -14.89 -12.04 -0.48
C GLY A 92 -13.67 -12.94 -0.19
N PRO A 93 -13.81 -13.99 0.63
CA PRO A 93 -12.71 -14.84 1.08
C PRO A 93 -11.97 -15.58 -0.04
N GLN A 94 -12.58 -15.73 -1.23
CA GLN A 94 -11.96 -16.38 -2.39
C GLN A 94 -11.66 -15.42 -3.55
N GLN A 95 -12.02 -14.15 -3.43
CA GLN A 95 -11.85 -13.18 -4.52
C GLN A 95 -10.42 -12.63 -4.54
N ARG A 96 -9.82 -12.54 -5.72
CA ARG A 96 -8.50 -11.95 -5.91
C ARG A 96 -8.57 -10.80 -6.89
N ILE A 97 -7.94 -9.68 -6.53
CA ILE A 97 -7.79 -8.56 -7.46
C ILE A 97 -6.71 -8.94 -8.48
N VAL A 98 -7.03 -8.84 -9.77
CA VAL A 98 -6.08 -9.07 -10.88
C VAL A 98 -5.68 -7.79 -11.58
N LYS A 99 -6.52 -6.76 -11.50
CA LYS A 99 -6.23 -5.45 -12.09
C LYS A 99 -6.89 -4.33 -11.29
N ILE A 100 -6.20 -3.20 -11.18
CA ILE A 100 -6.74 -1.97 -10.60
C ILE A 100 -6.71 -0.90 -11.68
N THR A 101 -7.85 -0.25 -11.85
CA THR A 101 -8.05 0.89 -12.73
C THR A 101 -8.37 2.11 -11.89
N ILE A 102 -7.69 3.23 -12.14
CA ILE A 102 -8.05 4.52 -11.56
C ILE A 102 -8.41 5.49 -12.66
N VAL A 103 -9.53 6.16 -12.44
CA VAL A 103 -10.00 7.29 -13.21
C VAL A 103 -10.14 8.47 -12.26
N ALA A 104 -9.55 9.60 -12.60
CA ALA A 104 -9.70 10.83 -11.84
C ALA A 104 -10.06 11.99 -12.76
N GLN A 105 -11.05 12.76 -12.34
CA GLN A 105 -11.49 14.00 -12.96
C GLN A 105 -11.03 15.16 -12.07
N GLY A 106 -10.27 16.09 -12.65
CA GLY A 106 -9.72 17.24 -11.94
C GLY A 106 -8.24 17.51 -12.28
N LYS A 107 -7.61 18.37 -11.48
CA LYS A 107 -6.20 18.79 -11.66
C LYS A 107 -5.20 17.97 -10.84
N ASP A 108 -5.66 17.03 -10.02
CA ASP A 108 -4.81 16.26 -9.13
C ASP A 108 -3.87 15.29 -9.88
N ASP A 109 -2.72 15.01 -9.28
CA ASP A 109 -1.71 14.10 -9.84
C ASP A 109 -2.20 12.64 -9.76
N LYS A 110 -2.59 12.10 -10.91
CA LYS A 110 -3.15 10.76 -11.05
C LYS A 110 -2.19 9.66 -10.56
N ARG A 111 -0.88 9.85 -10.71
CA ARG A 111 0.11 8.88 -10.20
C ARG A 111 0.11 8.86 -8.68
N GLN A 112 -0.02 10.03 -8.05
CA GLN A 112 -0.16 10.11 -6.59
C GLN A 112 -1.46 9.47 -6.11
N LEU A 113 -2.55 9.63 -6.87
CA LEU A 113 -3.83 8.96 -6.56
C LEU A 113 -3.72 7.43 -6.72
N LEU A 114 -3.01 6.94 -7.75
CA LEU A 114 -2.70 5.51 -7.89
C LEU A 114 -1.91 4.99 -6.70
N GLN A 115 -0.82 5.66 -6.34
CA GLN A 115 -0.04 5.27 -5.18
C GLN A 115 -0.87 5.27 -3.90
N ALA A 116 -1.73 6.26 -3.70
CA ALA A 116 -2.62 6.34 -2.54
C ALA A 116 -3.59 5.15 -2.48
N ALA A 117 -4.31 4.87 -3.58
CA ALA A 117 -5.24 3.75 -3.64
C ALA A 117 -4.53 2.40 -3.45
N CYS A 118 -3.36 2.21 -4.07
CA CYS A 118 -2.53 1.03 -3.90
C CYS A 118 -2.08 0.85 -2.44
N ARG A 119 -1.69 1.93 -1.77
CA ARG A 119 -1.34 1.93 -0.34
C ARG A 119 -2.54 1.51 0.53
N GLY A 120 -3.72 2.05 0.23
CA GLY A 120 -4.97 1.68 0.90
C GLY A 120 -5.32 0.20 0.75
N LEU A 121 -5.19 -0.34 -0.46
CA LEU A 121 -5.42 -1.76 -0.75
C LEU A 121 -4.43 -2.66 0.01
N LEU A 122 -3.14 -2.34 -0.07
CA LEU A 122 -2.10 -3.16 0.56
C LEU A 122 -2.28 -3.28 2.07
N ARG A 123 -2.80 -2.24 2.73
CA ARG A 123 -3.05 -2.24 4.18
C ARG A 123 -3.83 -3.45 4.69
N HIS A 124 -4.71 -4.01 3.86
CA HIS A 124 -5.51 -5.20 4.21
C HIS A 124 -5.06 -6.48 3.49
N LEU A 125 -4.20 -6.36 2.48
CA LEU A 125 -3.65 -7.50 1.74
C LEU A 125 -2.33 -8.01 2.32
N VAL A 126 -1.69 -7.26 3.23
CA VAL A 126 -0.47 -7.67 3.91
C VAL A 126 -0.64 -7.66 5.43
N GLU A 127 -0.07 -8.66 6.10
CA GLU A 127 -0.08 -8.78 7.56
C GLU A 127 0.83 -7.75 8.24
N SER A 128 1.85 -7.27 7.53
CA SER A 128 2.81 -6.28 8.02
C SER A 128 2.42 -4.86 7.60
N GLU A 129 2.77 -3.89 8.43
CA GLU A 129 2.60 -2.47 8.11
C GLU A 129 3.31 -2.11 6.79
N VAL A 130 2.63 -1.37 5.91
CA VAL A 130 3.15 -1.01 4.59
C VAL A 130 4.14 0.15 4.74
N ILE A 131 5.38 -0.18 5.09
CA ILE A 131 6.51 0.77 5.22
C ILE A 131 7.14 1.05 3.83
N CYS A 132 6.66 0.40 2.77
CA CYS A 132 7.21 0.57 1.42
C CYS A 132 6.75 1.88 0.78
N ASP A 133 7.70 2.61 0.20
CA ASP A 133 7.41 3.78 -0.65
C ASP A 133 6.87 3.37 -2.02
N ASP A 134 7.37 2.25 -2.56
CA ASP A 134 6.97 1.74 -3.88
C ASP A 134 5.88 0.66 -3.78
N VAL A 135 4.69 1.11 -3.38
CA VAL A 135 3.48 0.26 -3.28
C VAL A 135 3.05 -0.35 -4.62
N VAL A 136 3.39 0.30 -5.73
CA VAL A 136 3.06 -0.13 -7.09
C VAL A 136 3.83 -1.41 -7.44
N SER A 137 5.15 -1.40 -7.24
CA SER A 137 5.99 -2.58 -7.48
C SER A 137 5.58 -3.76 -6.60
N VAL A 138 5.16 -3.49 -5.36
CA VAL A 138 4.70 -4.51 -4.40
C VAL A 138 3.41 -5.20 -4.86
N LEU A 139 2.50 -4.48 -5.53
CA LEU A 139 1.29 -5.06 -6.12
C LEU A 139 1.59 -5.81 -7.43
N HIS A 140 2.46 -5.27 -8.27
CA HIS A 140 2.91 -5.97 -9.49
C HIS A 140 3.59 -7.31 -9.16
N ALA A 141 4.42 -7.36 -8.12
CA ALA A 141 5.04 -8.60 -7.65
C ALA A 141 4.02 -9.65 -7.16
N ARG A 142 2.79 -9.21 -6.81
CA ARG A 142 1.66 -10.09 -6.46
C ARG A 142 0.78 -10.45 -7.67
N GLY A 143 1.18 -10.07 -8.88
CA GLY A 143 0.42 -10.34 -10.10
C GLY A 143 -0.75 -9.40 -10.34
N ILE A 144 -0.82 -8.27 -9.61
CA ILE A 144 -1.89 -7.28 -9.77
C ILE A 144 -1.44 -6.24 -10.79
N ASN A 145 -2.15 -6.18 -11.92
CA ASN A 145 -1.86 -5.20 -12.98
C ASN A 145 -2.45 -3.83 -12.63
N LEU A 146 -1.68 -2.78 -12.80
CA LEU A 146 -2.14 -1.41 -12.55
C LEU A 146 -2.32 -0.69 -13.87
N VAL A 147 -3.48 -0.04 -14.03
CA VAL A 147 -3.76 0.77 -15.22
C VAL A 147 -4.32 2.11 -14.79
N GLU A 148 -3.58 3.16 -15.11
CA GLU A 148 -4.06 4.54 -14.97
C GLU A 148 -4.81 4.90 -16.25
N HIS A 149 -6.07 5.32 -16.11
CA HIS A 149 -6.83 5.85 -17.22
C HIS A 149 -6.97 7.36 -17.07
N THR A 150 -6.74 8.07 -18.18
CA THR A 150 -7.16 9.45 -18.32
C THR A 150 -8.50 9.43 -19.03
N GLN A 151 -9.55 9.92 -18.37
CA GLN A 151 -10.80 10.20 -19.04
C GLN A 151 -11.04 11.71 -19.03
N GLU A 152 -11.00 12.28 -20.23
CA GLU A 152 -11.85 13.43 -20.59
C GLU A 152 -13.33 12.99 -20.68
N ASP A 153 -13.60 11.68 -20.68
CA ASP A 153 -14.93 11.08 -20.89
C ASP A 153 -15.55 10.44 -19.63
N VAL A 154 -15.43 11.07 -18.46
CA VAL A 154 -16.46 10.81 -17.45
C VAL A 154 -17.70 11.50 -17.98
N ASP A 155 -18.72 10.69 -18.27
CA ASP A 155 -20.06 11.08 -18.69
C ASP A 155 -20.39 12.48 -18.17
N SER A 156 -20.58 13.44 -19.10
CA SER A 156 -20.82 14.87 -18.82
C SER A 156 -22.11 15.14 -18.01
N SER A 157 -22.73 14.07 -17.52
CA SER A 157 -23.87 13.99 -16.63
C SER A 157 -23.51 13.99 -15.14
N SER A 158 -22.23 13.90 -14.76
CA SER A 158 -21.83 13.93 -13.34
C SER A 158 -21.89 15.34 -12.75
N SER A 159 -22.69 15.53 -11.69
CA SER A 159 -22.91 16.84 -11.05
C SER A 159 -21.71 17.32 -10.21
N TYR A 160 -20.59 16.60 -10.21
CA TYR A 160 -19.41 16.89 -9.40
C TYR A 160 -18.26 17.35 -10.30
N SER A 161 -17.60 18.44 -9.92
CA SER A 161 -16.47 19.00 -10.68
C SER A 161 -15.20 18.17 -10.61
N ASN A 162 -15.04 17.37 -9.55
CA ASN A 162 -13.89 16.50 -9.34
C ASN A 162 -14.34 15.16 -8.76
N LEU A 163 -13.85 14.06 -9.33
CA LEU A 163 -14.19 12.69 -8.94
C LEU A 163 -12.94 11.81 -8.97
N VAL A 164 -12.89 10.83 -8.06
CA VAL A 164 -11.90 9.75 -8.10
C VAL A 164 -12.68 8.44 -8.10
N GLN A 165 -12.54 7.66 -9.17
CA GLN A 165 -13.07 6.33 -9.28
C GLN A 165 -11.93 5.31 -9.24
N VAL A 166 -12.04 4.35 -8.34
CA VAL A 166 -11.17 3.18 -8.27
C VAL A 166 -12.00 1.97 -8.66
N THR A 167 -11.54 1.24 -9.66
CA THR A 167 -12.15 0.00 -10.14
C THR A 167 -11.20 -1.17 -9.91
N CYS A 168 -11.62 -2.17 -9.14
CA CYS A 168 -10.90 -3.42 -8.98
C CYS A 168 -11.55 -4.50 -9.85
N HIS A 169 -10.75 -5.13 -10.70
CA HIS A 169 -11.15 -6.29 -11.50
C HIS A 169 -10.69 -7.55 -10.78
N LEU A 170 -11.60 -8.52 -10.70
CA LEU A 170 -11.41 -9.76 -9.94
C LEU A 170 -11.09 -10.93 -10.87
N ASP A 171 -10.56 -12.00 -10.28
CA ASP A 171 -10.17 -13.24 -10.97
C ASP A 171 -11.36 -14.05 -11.52
N ASP A 172 -12.56 -13.84 -10.96
CA ASP A 172 -13.83 -14.39 -11.47
C ASP A 172 -14.39 -13.64 -12.70
N GLY A 173 -13.68 -12.60 -13.18
CA GLY A 173 -14.08 -11.76 -14.30
C GLY A 173 -15.06 -10.64 -13.94
N THR A 174 -15.49 -10.55 -12.68
CA THR A 174 -16.30 -9.43 -12.21
C THR A 174 -15.43 -8.20 -11.94
N SER A 175 -16.05 -7.03 -11.88
CA SER A 175 -15.38 -5.80 -11.49
C SER A 175 -16.23 -5.02 -10.52
N ARG A 176 -15.58 -4.28 -9.62
CA ARG A 176 -16.23 -3.41 -8.66
C ARG A 176 -15.67 -2.00 -8.81
N ALA A 177 -16.54 -1.00 -8.89
CA ALA A 177 -16.19 0.40 -9.01
C ALA A 177 -16.69 1.18 -7.78
N LEU A 178 -15.79 1.95 -7.18
CA LEU A 178 -16.13 2.88 -6.10
C LEU A 178 -15.72 4.27 -6.54
N THR A 179 -16.66 5.22 -6.49
CA THR A 179 -16.41 6.61 -6.86
C THR A 179 -16.63 7.51 -5.66
N GLY A 180 -15.64 8.35 -5.40
CA GLY A 180 -15.72 9.35 -4.34
C GLY A 180 -15.42 10.75 -4.84
N THR A 181 -15.76 11.73 -4.02
CA THR A 181 -15.45 13.14 -4.24
C THR A 181 -15.01 13.79 -2.93
N VAL A 182 -14.37 14.95 -3.05
CA VAL A 182 -14.05 15.81 -1.91
C VAL A 182 -14.91 17.06 -2.02
N LEU A 183 -15.80 17.27 -1.04
CA LEU A 183 -16.61 18.47 -0.92
C LEU A 183 -16.02 19.44 0.11
N MET A 184 -16.23 20.74 -0.12
CA MET A 184 -15.89 21.82 0.82
C MET A 184 -14.42 21.73 1.32
N LYS A 185 -14.18 21.94 2.62
CA LYS A 185 -12.88 21.90 3.28
C LYS A 185 -12.45 20.46 3.64
N SER A 186 -12.40 19.55 2.67
CA SER A 186 -11.91 18.16 2.83
C SER A 186 -12.92 17.11 3.32
N GLN A 187 -14.22 17.31 3.09
CA GLN A 187 -15.21 16.28 3.41
C GLN A 187 -15.21 15.19 2.33
N LEU A 188 -14.74 14.00 2.70
CA LEU A 188 -14.66 12.85 1.80
C LEU A 188 -16.02 12.16 1.71
N ARG A 189 -16.51 11.96 0.48
CA ARG A 189 -17.79 11.31 0.23
C ARG A 189 -17.66 10.16 -0.75
N LEU A 190 -18.37 9.07 -0.47
CA LEU A 190 -18.63 8.00 -1.42
C LEU A 190 -19.93 8.37 -2.15
N VAL A 191 -19.83 8.55 -3.47
CA VAL A 191 -20.94 9.01 -4.31
C VAL A 191 -21.47 7.92 -5.23
N GLN A 192 -20.70 6.87 -5.44
CA GLN A 192 -21.12 5.73 -6.25
C GLN A 192 -20.48 4.43 -5.76
N TYR A 193 -21.29 3.38 -5.74
CA TYR A 193 -20.89 1.99 -5.57
C TYR A 193 -21.46 1.21 -6.75
N ASP A 194 -20.60 0.73 -7.66
CA ASP A 194 -20.98 0.11 -8.93
C ASP A 194 -21.99 0.99 -9.70
N ALA A 195 -23.22 0.51 -9.90
CA ALA A 195 -24.29 1.26 -10.54
C ALA A 195 -25.14 2.10 -9.55
N LEU A 196 -24.96 1.90 -8.24
CA LEU A 196 -25.72 2.57 -7.20
C LEU A 196 -25.13 3.96 -6.93
N ARG A 197 -25.90 5.01 -7.21
CA ARG A 197 -25.59 6.37 -6.76
C ARG A 197 -26.00 6.54 -5.30
N LEU A 198 -25.13 7.13 -4.51
CA LEU A 198 -25.37 7.40 -3.10
C LEU A 198 -24.71 8.71 -2.69
N ASP A 199 -24.95 9.15 -1.46
CA ASP A 199 -24.25 10.29 -0.88
C ASP A 199 -23.93 9.99 0.59
N ALA A 200 -22.80 9.31 0.81
CA ALA A 200 -22.38 8.86 2.13
C ALA A 200 -21.04 9.47 2.53
N LEU A 201 -20.91 9.80 3.81
CA LEU A 201 -19.63 10.20 4.39
C LEU A 201 -18.67 9.02 4.42
N LEU A 202 -17.49 9.19 3.82
CA LEU A 202 -16.43 8.18 3.84
C LEU A 202 -15.57 8.34 5.10
N SER A 203 -16.17 8.14 6.26
CA SER A 203 -15.52 8.28 7.58
C SER A 203 -16.08 7.34 8.63
N GLY A 204 -15.25 7.01 9.63
CA GLY A 204 -15.66 6.16 10.75
C GLY A 204 -15.91 4.71 10.34
N CYS A 205 -16.75 4.02 11.12
CA CYS A 205 -17.18 2.67 10.83
C CYS A 205 -18.39 2.71 9.88
N MET A 206 -18.30 2.01 8.76
CA MET A 206 -19.37 1.89 7.77
C MET A 206 -19.83 0.44 7.69
N VAL A 207 -21.13 0.21 7.62
CA VAL A 207 -21.71 -1.13 7.43
C VAL A 207 -22.25 -1.21 6.01
N PHE A 208 -21.74 -2.19 5.26
CA PHE A 208 -22.22 -2.54 3.94
C PHE A 208 -22.99 -3.85 4.04
N PHE A 209 -24.22 -3.86 3.54
CA PHE A 209 -25.02 -5.07 3.43
C PHE A 209 -25.81 -5.02 2.12
N SER A 210 -26.03 -6.20 1.55
CA SER A 210 -26.98 -6.40 0.46
C SER A 210 -28.23 -7.03 1.06
N ASN A 211 -29.39 -6.58 0.63
CA ASN A 211 -30.67 -7.13 1.05
C ASN A 211 -31.54 -7.43 -0.16
N ASP A 212 -32.26 -8.55 -0.12
CA ASP A 212 -33.36 -8.80 -1.05
C ASP A 212 -34.53 -7.91 -0.63
N ASP A 213 -35.03 -7.10 -1.55
CA ASP A 213 -36.18 -6.22 -1.28
C ASP A 213 -37.44 -7.05 -1.05
N ARG A 214 -37.75 -7.29 0.22
CA ARG A 214 -38.90 -8.06 0.69
C ARG A 214 -39.60 -7.27 1.80
N PRO A 215 -40.94 -7.29 1.85
CA PRO A 215 -41.67 -6.75 2.98
C PRO A 215 -41.22 -7.41 4.29
N GLY A 216 -41.07 -6.59 5.34
CA GLY A 216 -40.50 -6.97 6.63
C GLY A 216 -41.22 -8.11 7.35
#